data_AF-A0A7A5K301-F1
#
_entry.id   AF-A0A7A5K301-F1
#
_cell.length_a   1.000
_cell.length_b   1.000
_cell.length_c   1.000
_cell.angle_alpha   90.00
_cell.angle_beta   90.00
_cell.angle_gamma   90.00
#
_symmetry.space_group_name_H-M   'P 1'
#
loop_
_entity.id
_entity.type
_entity.pdbx_description
1 polymer ?
#
loop_
_entity_poly.entity_id
_entity_poly.type
_entity_poly.pdbx_seq_one_letter_code
_entity_poly.pdbx_strand_id
1 'polypeptide(L)' 'MSERRYSPLATLFAATFLFRIGNAVAALALPWFVLSHTKSAAWAGATAASSVIATIIGA' A
#
# COMPACT_ATOMS: atom_id res chain seq x y z
N MET A 1 31.49 -21.24 2.86
CA MET A 1 30.26 -20.47 3.18
C MET A 1 29.40 -20.46 1.93
N SER A 2 28.33 -21.26 1.89
CA SER A 2 27.43 -21.28 0.74
C SER A 2 26.60 -20.01 0.80
N GLU A 3 26.99 -18.98 0.05
CA GLU A 3 26.14 -17.82 -0.17
C GLU A 3 24.79 -18.34 -0.64
N ARG A 4 23.74 -18.11 0.17
CA ARG A 4 22.37 -18.29 -0.30
C ARG A 4 22.23 -17.31 -1.46
N ARG A 5 22.44 -17.78 -2.69
CA ARG A 5 22.05 -17.11 -3.92
C ARG A 5 20.52 -17.00 -3.88
N TYR A 6 20.01 -16.11 -3.03
CA TYR A 6 18.66 -15.62 -3.15
C TYR A 6 18.63 -14.98 -4.52
N SER A 7 17.92 -15.65 -5.43
CA SER A 7 17.77 -15.17 -6.79
C SER A 7 17.21 -13.76 -6.68
N PRO A 8 17.89 -12.71 -7.18
CA PRO A 8 17.48 -11.32 -6.99
C PRO A 8 16.04 -11.09 -7.46
N LEU A 9 15.59 -11.88 -8.45
CA LEU A 9 14.21 -11.94 -8.90
C LEU A 9 13.24 -12.41 -7.81
N ALA A 10 13.58 -13.44 -7.04
CA ALA A 10 12.73 -13.95 -5.96
C ALA A 10 12.54 -12.89 -4.85
N THR A 11 13.61 -12.17 -4.50
CA THR A 11 13.53 -11.05 -3.56
C THR A 11 12.70 -9.90 -4.13
N LEU A 12 12.84 -9.61 -5.43
CA LEU A 12 12.06 -8.57 -6.09
C LEU A 12 10.56 -8.94 -6.16
N PHE A 13 10.22 -10.18 -6.49
CA PHE A 13 8.84 -10.67 -6.43
C PHE A 13 8.26 -10.60 -5.01
N ALA A 14 9.03 -11.00 -4.00
CA ALA A 14 8.59 -10.91 -2.60
C ALA A 14 8.38 -9.44 -2.16
N ALA A 15 9.29 -8.55 -2.54
CA ALA A 15 9.18 -7.12 -2.25
C ALA A 15 7.97 -6.49 -2.94
N THR A 16 7.74 -6.80 -4.22
CA THR A 16 6.56 -6.34 -4.95
C THR A 16 5.27 -6.87 -4.34
N PHE A 17 5.24 -8.15 -3.95
CA PHE A 17 4.09 -8.74 -3.29
C PHE A 17 3.78 -8.05 -1.96
N LEU A 18 4.80 -7.84 -1.12
CA LEU A 18 4.66 -7.17 0.17
C LEU A 18 4.21 -5.71 0.00
N PHE A 19 4.77 -5.00 -0.99
CA PHE A 19 4.38 -3.64 -1.35
C PHE A 19 2.90 -3.57 -1.75
N ARG A 20 2.42 -4.50 -2.58
CA ARG A 20 1.01 -4.54 -2.99
C ARG A 20 0.07 -4.79 -1.81
N ILE A 21 0.43 -5.71 -0.91
CA ILE A 21 -0.38 -5.96 0.30
C ILE A 21 -0.41 -4.72 1.19
N GLY A 22 0.75 -4.12 1.49
CA GLY A 22 0.83 -2.92 2.32
C GLY A 22 0.02 -1.77 1.73
N ASN A 23 0.07 -1.58 0.41
CA ASN A 23 -0.70 -0.56 -0.28
C ASN A 23 -2.21 -0.83 -0.21
N ALA A 24 -2.66 -2.09 -0.35
CA ALA A 24 -4.06 -2.44 -0.21
C ALA A 24 -4.58 -2.20 1.22
N VAL A 25 -3.76 -2.51 2.23
CA VAL A 25 -4.10 -2.23 3.64
C VAL A 25 -4.16 -0.72 3.88
N ALA A 26 -3.20 0.05 3.38
CA ALA A 26 -3.17 1.51 3.52
C ALA A 26 -4.38 2.18 2.87
N ALA A 27 -4.78 1.72 1.68
CA ALA A 27 -5.94 2.23 0.96
C ALA A 27 -7.27 2.04 1.71
N LEU A 28 -7.34 1.07 2.64
CA LEU A 28 -8.52 0.85 3.50
C LEU A 28 -8.36 1.52 4.87
N ALA A 29 -7.17 1.45 5.47
CA ALA A 29 -6.90 1.96 6.80
C ALA A 29 -6.93 3.50 6.86
N LEU A 30 -6.38 4.19 5.84
CA LEU A 30 -6.32 5.65 5.81
C LEU A 30 -7.72 6.29 5.73
N PRO A 31 -8.63 5.88 4.83
CA PRO A 31 -10.00 6.38 4.82
C PRO A 31 -10.75 6.09 6.12
N TRP A 32 -10.56 4.90 6.69
CA TRP A 32 -11.21 4.52 7.95
C TRP A 32 -10.74 5.37 9.12
N PHE A 33 -9.44 5.66 9.19
CA PHE A 33 -8.86 6.56 10.18
C PHE A 33 -9.40 7.99 10.02
N VAL A 34 -9.43 8.51 8.79
CA VAL A 34 -9.98 9.84 8.49
C VAL A 34 -11.45 9.91 8.87
N LEU A 35 -12.23 8.87 8.56
CA LEU A 35 -13.65 8.80 8.94
C LEU A 35 -13.82 8.81 10.47
N SER A 36 -13.00 8.04 11.19
CA SER A 36 -13.06 7.97 12.65
C SER A 36 -12.68 9.29 13.31
N HIS A 37 -11.69 10.01 12.77
CA HIS A 37 -11.18 11.24 13.36
C HIS A 37 -12.00 12.47 12.98
N THR A 38 -12.44 12.57 11.73
CA THR A 38 -13.17 13.74 11.21
C THR A 38 -14.68 13.58 11.23
N LYS A 39 -15.19 12.35 11.43
CA LYS A 39 -16.61 11.98 11.29
C LYS A 39 -17.21 12.31 9.90
N SER A 40 -16.38 12.62 8.90
CA SER A 40 -16.82 13.07 7.58
C SER A 40 -16.54 12.03 6.51
N ALA A 41 -17.61 11.50 5.92
CA ALA A 41 -17.55 10.53 4.83
C ALA A 41 -16.92 11.10 3.55
N ALA A 42 -17.06 12.42 3.31
CA ALA A 42 -16.49 13.08 2.14
C ALA A 42 -14.95 13.08 2.17
N TRP A 43 -14.35 13.34 3.34
CA TRP A 43 -12.89 13.34 3.51
C TRP A 43 -12.30 11.92 3.48
N ALA A 44 -13.03 10.93 4.01
CA ALA A 44 -12.66 9.53 3.87
C ALA A 44 -12.63 9.11 2.38
N GLY A 45 -13.66 9.50 1.61
CA GLY A 45 -13.71 9.27 0.16
C GLY A 45 -12.57 9.95 -0.61
N ALA A 46 -12.23 11.21 -0.28
CA ALA A 46 -11.11 11.92 -0.87
C ALA A 46 -9.76 11.21 -0.59
N THR A 47 -9.58 10.71 0.64
CA THR A 47 -8.36 9.99 1.05
C THR A 47 -8.22 8.65 0.33
N ALA A 48 -9.35 7.95 0.11
CA ALA A 48 -9.39 6.73 -0.70
C ALA A 48 -8.99 7.03 -2.15
N ALA A 49 -9.51 8.10 -2.74
CA ALA A 49 -9.17 8.53 -4.10
C ALA A 49 -7.69 8.93 -4.23
N SER A 50 -7.12 9.66 -3.26
CA SER A 50 -5.70 10.02 -3.26
C SER A 50 -4.77 8.81 -3.19
N SER A 51 -5.19 7.73 -2.52
CA SER A 51 -4.42 6.49 -2.43
C SER A 51 -4.26 5.80 -3.81
N VAL A 52 -5.19 6.04 -4.74
CA VAL A 52 -5.08 5.55 -6.14
C VAL A 52 -3.93 6.24 -6.86
N ILE A 53 -3.71 7.53 -6.62
CA ILE A 53 -2.60 8.30 -7.23
C ILE A 53 -1.25 7.74 -6.77
N ALA A 54 -1.10 7.44 -5.48
CA ALA A 54 0.11 6.82 -4.94
C ALA A 54 0.39 5.45 -5.57
N THR A 55 -0.68 4.69 -5.89
CA THR A 55 -0.56 3.40 -6.57
C THR A 55 -0.09 3.54 -8.02
N ILE A 56 -0.54 4.58 -8.72
CA ILE A 56 -0.14 4.85 -10.12
C ILE A 56 1.32 5.31 -10.21
N ILE A 57 1.80 6.09 -9.24
CA ILE A 57 3.18 6.60 -9.23
C ILE A 57 4.16 5.53 -8.73
N GLY A 58 3.73 4.65 -7.83
CA GLY A 58 4.56 3.60 -7.24
C GLY A 58 4.57 2.28 -8.01
N ALA A 59 3.73 2.11 -9.03
CA ALA A 59 3.69 0.96 -9.94
C ALA A 59 4.57 1.18 -11.17
#